data_AF-A0A969NIP7-F1
#
_entry.id   AF-A0A969NIP7-F1
#
_cell.length_a   1.000
_cell.length_b   1.000
_cell.length_c   1.000
_cell.angle_alpha   90.00
_cell.angle_beta   90.00
_cell.angle_gamma   90.00
#
_symmetry.space_group_name_H-M   'P 1'
#
loop_
_entity.id
_entity.type
_entity.pdbx_description
1 polymer ?
#
loop_
_entity_poly.entity_id
_entity_poly.type
_entity_poly.pdbx_seq_one_letter_code
_entity_poly.pdbx_strand_id
1 'polypeptide(L)'
;KSKEDDSNNDLHLLMYRNAKKLKHLVNLLLDLRKVETGNMYLQVKKDDIIQFVEDVFLPFNYIANQNKIDYRLNTVFESREMFFDPQNWKLF
;
A
#
# COMPACT_ATOMS: atom_id res chain seq x y z
N LYS A 1 5.11 37.16 10.30
CA LYS A 1 4.23 36.14 10.93
C LYS A 1 3.85 35.00 9.97
N SER A 2 3.48 35.24 8.71
CA SER A 2 3.12 34.16 7.76
C SER A 2 4.25 33.16 7.43
N LYS A 3 5.50 33.61 7.25
CA LYS A 3 6.60 32.73 6.83
C LYS A 3 7.11 31.73 7.89
N GLU A 4 6.90 32.02 9.18
CA GLU A 4 7.33 31.13 10.28
C GLU A 4 6.33 29.97 10.49
N ASP A 5 5.03 30.24 10.34
CA ASP A 5 3.99 29.22 10.42
C ASP A 5 4.05 28.23 9.24
N ASP A 6 4.34 28.71 8.02
CA ASP A 6 4.57 27.84 6.86
C ASP A 6 5.80 26.94 7.06
N SER A 7 6.89 27.49 7.58
CA SER A 7 8.12 26.74 7.88
C SER A 7 7.93 25.67 8.96
N ASN A 8 7.13 25.96 10.00
CA ASN A 8 6.80 24.99 11.04
C ASN A 8 5.93 23.86 10.50
N ASN A 9 4.98 24.16 9.62
CA ASN A 9 4.13 23.15 8.99
C ASN A 9 4.96 22.19 8.11
N ASP A 10 5.91 22.71 7.34
CA ASP A 10 6.83 21.91 6.53
C ASP A 10 7.70 20.99 7.40
N LEU A 11 8.20 21.48 8.54
CA LEU A 11 8.96 20.67 9.48
C LEU A 11 8.11 19.55 10.09
N HIS A 12 6.86 19.85 10.49
CA HIS A 12 5.92 18.85 10.99
C HIS A 12 5.60 17.78 9.93
N LEU A 13 5.43 18.18 8.67
CA LEU A 13 5.19 17.26 7.56
C LEU A 13 6.40 16.34 7.31
N LEU A 14 7.62 16.87 7.38
CA LEU A 14 8.85 16.09 7.27
C LEU A 14 9.00 15.09 8.43
N MET A 15 8.77 15.53 9.67
CA MET A 15 8.80 14.65 10.84
C MET A 15 7.77 13.52 10.71
N TYR A 16 6.55 13.84 10.28
CA TYR A 16 5.49 12.85 10.06
C TYR A 16 5.88 11.84 8.96
N ARG A 17 6.43 12.31 7.84
CA ARG A 17 6.92 11.42 6.77
C ARG A 17 8.03 10.50 7.25
N ASN A 18 8.96 11.01 8.05
CA ASN A 18 10.06 10.21 8.61
C ASN A 18 9.54 9.17 9.61
N ALA A 19 8.63 9.54 10.51
CA ALA A 19 7.99 8.60 11.43
C ALA A 19 7.23 7.49 10.68
N LYS A 20 6.50 7.84 9.60
CA LYS A 20 5.79 6.87 8.76
C LYS A 20 6.74 5.91 8.05
N LYS A 21 7.87 6.40 7.54
CA LYS A 21 8.93 5.57 6.95
C LYS A 21 9.54 4.61 7.97
N LEU A 22 9.90 5.10 9.16
CA LEU A 22 10.48 4.27 10.20
C LEU A 22 9.50 3.17 10.64
N LYS A 23 8.22 3.51 10.86
CA LYS A 23 7.17 2.54 11.15
C LYS A 23 7.07 1.45 10.08
N HIS A 24 7.13 1.84 8.81
CA HIS A 24 7.09 0.87 7.70
C HIS A 24 8.31 -0.06 7.71
N LEU A 25 9.51 0.46 7.95
CA LEU A 25 10.73 -0.35 8.05
C LEU A 25 10.69 -1.34 9.23
N VAL A 26 10.18 -0.91 10.39
CA VAL A 26 9.97 -1.79 11.54
C VAL A 26 9.00 -2.92 11.21
N ASN A 27 7.89 -2.61 10.53
CA ASN A 27 6.94 -3.63 10.09
C ASN A 27 7.59 -4.63 9.12
N LEU A 28 8.36 -4.15 8.13
CA LEU A 28 9.07 -5.02 7.19
C LEU A 28 10.02 -5.99 7.90
N LEU A 29 10.73 -5.51 8.92
CA LEU A 29 11.61 -6.35 9.75
C LEU A 29 10.82 -7.42 10.54
N LEU A 30 9.68 -7.04 11.11
CA LEU A 30 8.81 -7.97 11.83
C LEU A 30 8.24 -9.05 10.90
N ASP A 31 7.83 -8.66 9.69
CA ASP A 31 7.27 -9.58 8.72
C ASP A 31 8.35 -10.52 8.16
N LEU A 32 9.58 -10.03 7.91
CA LEU A 32 10.73 -10.87 7.59
C LEU A 32 10.98 -11.93 8.68
N ARG A 33 10.98 -11.52 9.95
CA ARG A 33 11.15 -12.45 11.07
C ARG A 33 10.03 -13.49 11.14
N LYS A 34 8.78 -13.10 10.86
CA LYS A 34 7.66 -14.06 10.79
C LYS A 34 7.87 -15.09 9.69
N VAL A 35 8.38 -14.68 8.52
CA VAL A 35 8.72 -15.60 7.42
C VAL A 35 9.81 -16.58 7.84
N GLU A 36 10.94 -16.08 8.37
CA GLU A 36 12.10 -16.92 8.77
C GLU A 36 11.76 -17.93 9.88
N THR A 37 10.87 -17.54 10.79
CA THR A 37 10.46 -18.39 11.92
C THR A 37 9.25 -19.28 11.61
N GLY A 38 8.71 -19.23 10.38
CA GLY A 38 7.51 -19.99 9.99
C GLY A 38 6.22 -19.50 10.65
N ASN A 39 6.21 -18.30 11.22
CA ASN A 39 5.07 -17.68 11.93
C ASN A 39 4.25 -16.73 11.05
N MET A 40 4.44 -16.75 9.73
CA MET A 40 3.58 -16.02 8.79
C MET A 40 2.38 -16.91 8.43
N TYR A 41 1.19 -16.49 8.87
CA TYR A 41 -0.06 -17.19 8.59
C TYR A 41 -0.90 -16.40 7.56
N LEU A 42 -1.50 -17.11 6.61
CA LEU A 42 -2.40 -16.54 5.63
C LEU A 42 -3.69 -16.08 6.33
N GLN A 43 -4.03 -14.80 6.20
CA GLN A 43 -5.25 -14.20 6.74
C GLN A 43 -6.34 -14.15 5.68
N VAL A 44 -6.87 -15.32 5.34
CA VAL A 44 -7.91 -15.45 4.32
C VAL A 44 -9.22 -14.84 4.82
N LYS A 45 -9.84 -14.00 3.98
CA LYS A 45 -11.23 -13.56 4.14
C LYS A 45 -11.99 -13.78 2.83
N LYS A 46 -13.31 -13.84 2.92
CA LYS A 46 -14.20 -13.80 1.76
C LYS A 46 -14.53 -12.35 1.45
N ASP A 47 -14.23 -11.89 0.24
CA ASP A 47 -14.49 -10.50 -0.18
C ASP A 47 -14.49 -10.38 -1.72
N ASP A 48 -14.81 -9.21 -2.25
CA ASP A 48 -14.73 -8.94 -3.69
C ASP A 48 -13.28 -8.78 -4.16
N ILE A 49 -12.81 -9.74 -4.95
CA ILE A 49 -11.45 -9.70 -5.49
C ILE A 49 -11.28 -8.63 -6.57
N ILE A 50 -12.34 -8.31 -7.32
CA ILE A 50 -12.26 -7.34 -8.42
C ILE A 50 -12.03 -5.95 -7.84
N GLN A 51 -12.85 -5.57 -6.84
CA GLN A 51 -12.66 -4.31 -6.11
C GLN A 51 -11.27 -4.21 -5.47
N PHE A 52 -10.78 -5.29 -4.86
CA PHE A 52 -9.44 -5.31 -4.27
C PHE A 52 -8.34 -5.06 -5.31
N VAL A 53 -8.42 -5.69 -6.48
CA VAL A 53 -7.42 -5.48 -7.55
C VAL A 53 -7.51 -4.07 -8.11
N GLU A 54 -8.71 -3.49 -8.23
CA GLU A 54 -8.91 -2.09 -8.62
C GLU A 54 -8.26 -1.13 -7.62
N ASP A 55 -8.47 -1.35 -6.33
CA ASP A 55 -7.87 -0.53 -5.25
C ASP A 55 -6.33 -0.58 -5.28
N VAL A 56 -5.76 -1.73 -5.67
CA VAL A 56 -4.31 -1.89 -5.86
C VAL A 56 -3.85 -1.25 -7.17
N PHE A 57 -4.66 -1.29 -8.24
CA PHE A 57 -4.35 -0.74 -9.55
C PHE A 57 -4.33 0.79 -9.57
N LEU A 58 -5.36 1.43 -9.00
CA LEU A 58 -5.60 2.88 -9.10
C LEU A 58 -4.40 3.76 -8.66
N PRO A 59 -3.70 3.48 -7.55
CA PRO A 59 -2.57 4.31 -7.09
C PRO A 59 -1.41 4.39 -8.09
N PHE A 60 -1.22 3.38 -8.93
CA PHE A 60 -0.11 3.35 -9.90
C PHE A 60 -0.45 4.07 -11.20
N ASN A 61 -1.72 4.41 -11.44
CA ASN A 61 -2.15 5.06 -12.68
C ASN A 61 -1.47 6.42 -12.89
N TYR A 62 -1.26 7.19 -11.81
CA TYR A 62 -0.52 8.45 -11.88
C TYR A 62 0.92 8.24 -12.39
N ILE A 63 1.62 7.26 -11.83
CA ILE A 63 3.02 6.96 -12.18
C ILE A 63 3.11 6.43 -13.61
N ALA A 64 2.18 5.55 -14.01
CA ALA A 64 2.10 5.03 -15.37
C ALA A 64 1.94 6.16 -16.40
N ASN A 65 1.03 7.11 -16.14
CA ASN A 65 0.81 8.26 -17.01
C ASN A 65 2.06 9.16 -17.11
N GLN A 66 2.72 9.45 -15.98
CA GLN A 66 3.98 10.22 -15.97
C GLN A 66 5.08 9.55 -16.83
N ASN A 67 5.14 8.21 -16.79
CA ASN A 67 6.11 7.42 -17.54
C ASN A 67 5.65 7.05 -18.96
N LYS A 68 4.48 7.54 -19.41
CA LYS A 68 3.87 7.20 -20.71
C LYS A 68 3.70 5.69 -20.92
N ILE A 69 3.39 4.97 -19.85
CA ILE A 69 3.14 3.53 -19.88
C ILE A 69 1.64 3.30 -20.08
N ASP A 70 1.29 2.47 -21.06
CA ASP A 70 -0.08 1.99 -21.23
C ASP A 70 -0.41 0.96 -20.13
N TYR A 71 -1.16 1.41 -19.13
CA TYR A 71 -1.49 0.66 -17.93
C TYR A 71 -2.99 0.38 -17.89
N ARG A 72 -3.36 -0.89 -18.02
CA ARG A 72 -4.76 -1.32 -18.14
C ARG A 72 -5.08 -2.44 -17.17
N LEU A 73 -6.27 -2.35 -16.58
CA LEU A 73 -6.88 -3.45 -15.84
C LEU A 73 -7.99 -4.05 -16.70
N ASN A 74 -7.84 -5.32 -17.06
CA ASN A 74 -8.82 -6.05 -17.84
C ASN A 74 -9.39 -7.18 -16.98
N THR A 75 -10.71 -7.19 -16.81
CA THR A 75 -11.43 -8.25 -16.09
C THR A 75 -12.63 -8.71 -16.91
N VAL A 76 -12.97 -10.00 -16.80
CA VAL A 76 -14.19 -10.59 -17.39
C VAL A 76 -15.39 -10.40 -16.45
N PHE A 77 -15.14 -10.09 -15.18
CA PHE A 77 -16.16 -9.97 -14.14
C PHE A 77 -16.16 -8.54 -13.58
N GLU A 78 -17.36 -7.97 -13.42
CA GLU A 78 -17.54 -6.67 -12.76
C GLU A 78 -17.35 -6.77 -11.23
N SER A 79 -17.71 -7.92 -10.66
CA SER A 79 -17.55 -8.23 -9.24
C SER A 79 -17.42 -9.74 -9.07
N ARG A 80 -16.59 -10.19 -8.13
CA ARG A 80 -16.46 -11.62 -7.81
C ARG A 80 -16.04 -11.83 -6.36
N GLU A 81 -16.93 -12.44 -5.59
CA GLU A 81 -16.63 -12.81 -4.22
C GLU A 81 -15.72 -14.07 -4.18
N MET A 82 -14.54 -13.95 -3.55
CA MET A 82 -13.54 -15.02 -3.42
C MET A 82 -12.89 -15.02 -2.04
N PHE A 83 -12.34 -16.16 -1.65
CA PHE A 83 -11.47 -16.26 -0.49
C PHE A 83 -10.04 -15.87 -0.86
N PHE A 84 -9.51 -14.79 -0.27
CA PHE A 84 -8.13 -14.34 -0.47
C PHE A 84 -7.60 -13.59 0.76
N ASP A 85 -6.29 -13.37 0.81
CA ASP A 85 -5.64 -12.58 1.86
C ASP A 85 -5.35 -11.16 1.37
N PRO A 86 -6.10 -10.14 1.83
CA PRO A 86 -5.93 -8.74 1.43
C PRO A 86 -4.83 -8.02 2.22
N GLN A 87 -4.26 -8.61 3.29
CA GLN A 87 -3.36 -7.90 4.19
C GLN A 87 -1.91 -8.04 3.75
N ASN A 88 -1.56 -9.18 3.16
CA ASN A 88 -0.18 -9.51 2.83
C ASN A 88 0.31 -8.96 1.48
N TRP A 89 -0.52 -8.27 0.68
CA TRP A 89 -0.03 -7.74 -0.61
C TRP A 89 1.01 -6.63 -0.45
N LYS A 90 0.99 -5.88 0.67
CA LYS A 90 1.90 -4.75 0.91
C LYS A 90 3.36 -5.17 1.15
N LEU A 91 3.63 -6.47 1.19
CA LEU A 91 4.97 -7.03 1.32
C LEU A 91 5.68 -7.18 -0.03
N PHE A 92 4.99 -6.90 -1.15
CA PHE A 92 5.53 -6.93 -2.50
C PHE A 92 5.31 -5.60 -3.21
#